data_AF-A0A838J277-F1
#
_entry.id   AF-A0A838J277-F1
#
_cell.length_a   1.000
_cell.length_b   1.000
_cell.length_c   1.000
_cell.angle_alpha   90.00
_cell.angle_beta   90.00
_cell.angle_gamma   90.00
#
_symmetry.space_group_name_H-M   'P 1'
#
loop_
_entity.id
_entity.type
_entity.pdbx_description
1 polymer ?
#
loop_
_entity_poly.entity_id
_entity_poly.type
_entity_poly.pdbx_seq_one_letter_code
_entity_poly.pdbx_strand_id
1 'polypeptide(L)'
;TLANVADNMLAASAVIGLPTETHRESILIDRTGRLQLPKEAIENLPFHGRAEVRITADHVELWPFQESTNGNGSKQKPTQEGEHA
;
A
#
# COMPACT_ATOMS: atom_id res chain seq x y z
N THR A 1 -32.26 31.82 -24.76
CA THR A 1 -30.83 31.69 -24.40
C THR A 1 -30.75 31.20 -22.97
N LEU A 2 -29.88 30.21 -22.71
CA LEU A 2 -29.54 29.64 -21.40
C LEU A 2 -30.67 28.92 -20.63
N ALA A 3 -31.36 28.01 -21.32
CA ALA A 3 -31.76 26.78 -20.67
C ALA A 3 -30.49 25.91 -20.46
N ASN A 4 -30.46 25.09 -19.39
CA ASN A 4 -29.73 23.81 -19.34
C ASN A 4 -28.45 23.63 -18.49
N VAL A 5 -28.26 24.26 -17.31
CA VAL A 5 -27.14 23.82 -16.43
C VAL A 5 -27.40 23.81 -14.92
N ALA A 6 -28.50 24.40 -14.42
CA ALA A 6 -28.66 24.58 -12.96
C ALA A 6 -29.47 23.49 -12.24
N ASP A 7 -30.04 22.52 -12.95
CA ASP A 7 -30.99 21.56 -12.38
C ASP A 7 -30.41 20.17 -12.07
N ASN A 8 -29.09 19.97 -12.26
CA ASN A 8 -28.44 18.69 -11.93
C ASN A 8 -27.81 18.65 -10.52
N MET A 9 -28.14 19.61 -9.64
CA MET A 9 -27.75 19.57 -8.22
C MET A 9 -28.62 18.65 -7.36
N LEU A 10 -29.39 17.74 -7.98
CA LEU A 10 -30.30 16.81 -7.31
C LEU A 10 -30.09 15.37 -7.81
N ALA A 11 -28.85 14.90 -7.86
CA ALA A 11 -28.54 13.47 -8.05
C ALA A 11 -27.57 13.00 -6.96
N ALA A 12 -28.18 12.62 -5.83
CA ALA A 12 -27.78 11.60 -4.89
C ALA A 12 -26.34 11.06 -4.98
N SER A 13 -25.53 11.40 -3.98
CA SER A 13 -25.02 10.40 -3.06
C SER A 13 -24.60 11.10 -1.78
N ALA A 14 -25.22 10.73 -0.66
CA ALA A 14 -24.72 11.11 0.65
C ALA A 14 -23.24 10.67 0.70
N VAL A 15 -22.30 11.62 0.75
CA VAL A 15 -20.96 11.31 1.22
C VAL A 15 -21.16 10.95 2.69
N ILE A 16 -21.28 9.66 2.96
CA ILE A 16 -21.37 9.13 4.32
C ILE A 16 -20.19 9.75 5.06
N GLY A 17 -20.47 10.53 6.09
CA GLY A 17 -19.49 11.13 6.98
C GLY A 17 -18.76 10.08 7.79
N LEU A 18 -18.11 9.13 7.11
CA LEU A 18 -17.13 8.25 7.70
C LEU A 18 -15.94 9.14 8.05
N PRO A 19 -15.39 9.06 9.27
CA PRO A 19 -14.13 9.73 9.57
C PRO A 19 -13.11 9.29 8.51
N THR A 20 -12.56 10.27 7.79
CA THR A 20 -11.43 10.05 6.86
C THR A 20 -10.16 9.66 7.62
N GLU A 21 -10.20 9.75 8.96
CA GLU A 21 -9.09 9.44 9.85
C GLU A 21 -8.95 7.92 10.03
N THR A 22 -8.10 7.37 9.19
CA THR A 22 -7.45 6.07 9.32
C THR A 22 -6.58 6.08 10.58
N HIS A 23 -7.05 5.41 11.63
CA HIS A 23 -6.33 4.96 12.82
C HIS A 23 -5.04 5.74 13.20
N ARG A 24 -5.13 6.63 14.20
CA ARG A 24 -3.99 7.39 14.73
C ARG A 24 -3.59 6.89 16.12
N GLU A 25 -2.38 6.37 16.24
CA GLU A 25 -1.79 5.96 17.51
C GLU A 25 -0.32 6.37 17.62
N SER A 26 0.23 6.35 18.85
CA SER A 26 1.65 6.61 19.11
C SER A 26 2.36 5.30 19.38
N ILE A 27 3.42 5.01 18.63
CA ILE A 27 4.21 3.78 18.75
C ILE A 27 5.57 4.05 19.42
N LEU A 28 6.07 3.07 20.17
CA LEU A 28 7.42 3.11 20.72
C LEU A 28 8.45 2.82 19.60
N ILE A 29 9.49 3.63 19.55
CA ILE A 29 10.66 3.40 18.70
C ILE A 29 11.77 2.88 19.59
N ASP A 30 12.30 1.69 19.28
CA ASP A 30 13.39 1.13 20.06
C ASP A 30 14.74 1.82 19.78
N ARG A 31 15.76 1.54 20.60
CA ARG A 31 17.10 2.14 20.45
C ARG A 31 17.81 1.76 19.14
N THR A 32 17.35 0.71 18.49
CA THR A 32 17.87 0.25 17.19
C THR A 32 17.10 0.85 16.01
N GLY A 33 16.12 1.73 16.28
CA GLY A 33 15.32 2.41 15.26
C GLY A 33 14.19 1.54 14.68
N ARG A 34 13.85 0.42 15.32
CA ARG A 34 12.70 -0.39 14.88
C ARG A 34 11.42 0.20 15.46
N LEU A 35 10.41 0.26 14.61
CA LEU A 35 9.06 0.64 14.95
C LEU A 35 8.14 -0.56 14.71
N GLN A 36 7.22 -0.80 15.62
CA GLN A 36 6.17 -1.80 15.44
C GLN A 36 4.94 -1.11 14.89
N LEU A 37 4.55 -1.46 13.67
CA LEU A 37 3.31 -0.97 13.10
C LEU A 37 2.10 -1.68 13.74
N PRO A 38 0.97 -0.97 13.87
CA PRO A 38 -0.29 -1.58 14.32
C PRO A 38 -0.66 -2.75 13.42
N LYS A 39 -1.30 -3.77 14.00
CA LYS A 39 -1.68 -4.98 13.27
C LYS A 39 -2.52 -4.64 12.04
N GLU A 40 -3.47 -3.71 12.20
CA GLU A 40 -4.32 -3.22 11.12
C GLU A 40 -3.52 -2.61 9.96
N ALA A 41 -2.40 -1.93 10.22
CA ALA A 41 -1.57 -1.37 9.16
C ALA A 41 -0.85 -2.47 8.36
N ILE A 42 -0.41 -3.54 9.03
CA ILE A 42 0.22 -4.69 8.38
C ILE A 42 -0.79 -5.54 7.60
N GLU A 43 -2.02 -5.67 8.10
CA GLU A 43 -3.07 -6.47 7.44
C GLU A 43 -3.69 -5.76 6.25
N ASN A 44 -3.82 -4.43 6.30
CA ASN A 44 -4.46 -3.65 5.23
C ASN A 44 -3.50 -3.19 4.14
N LEU A 45 -2.19 -3.15 4.40
CA LEU A 45 -1.18 -2.69 3.44
C LEU A 45 -0.24 -3.84 3.01
N PRO A 46 0.03 -4.00 1.71
CA PRO A 46 0.83 -5.11 1.19
C PRO A 46 2.34 -4.85 1.35
N PHE A 47 2.81 -4.66 2.59
CA PHE A 47 4.24 -4.47 2.85
C PHE A 47 5.06 -5.74 2.57
N HIS A 48 4.50 -6.94 2.73
CA HIS A 48 5.24 -8.21 2.51
C HIS A 48 6.61 -8.25 3.21
N GLY A 49 6.71 -7.61 4.39
CA GLY A 49 7.96 -7.51 5.16
C GLY A 49 8.95 -6.43 4.68
N ARG A 50 8.62 -5.62 3.67
CA ARG A 50 9.45 -4.52 3.16
C ARG A 50 8.64 -3.27 2.82
N ALA A 51 9.14 -2.11 3.20
CA ALA A 51 8.55 -0.82 2.85
C ALA A 51 9.61 0.08 2.21
N GLU A 52 9.20 0.89 1.25
CA GLU A 52 9.97 2.08 0.88
C GLU A 52 9.79 3.13 1.98
N VAL A 53 10.90 3.74 2.40
CA VAL A 53 10.89 4.81 3.39
C VAL A 53 11.26 6.12 2.71
N ARG A 54 10.40 7.12 2.83
CA ARG A 54 10.69 8.49 2.39
C ARG A 54 10.84 9.38 3.61
N ILE A 55 11.89 10.19 3.60
CA ILE A 55 12.15 11.18 4.66
C ILE A 55 11.71 12.55 4.12
N THR A 56 10.71 13.13 4.76
CA THR A 56 10.21 14.48 4.51
C THR A 56 10.74 15.42 5.58
N ALA A 57 10.46 16.73 5.47
CA ALA A 57 10.95 17.73 6.42
C ALA A 57 10.48 17.50 7.87
N ASP A 58 9.26 16.99 8.05
CA ASP A 58 8.59 16.89 9.35
C ASP A 58 8.20 15.45 9.75
N HIS A 59 8.27 14.50 8.82
CA HIS A 59 7.86 13.11 9.07
C HIS A 59 8.59 12.13 8.14
N VAL A 60 8.37 10.84 8.40
CA VAL A 60 8.73 9.75 7.50
C VAL A 60 7.46 9.13 6.94
N GLU A 61 7.47 8.78 5.67
CA GLU A 61 6.39 8.04 5.02
C GLU A 61 6.85 6.59 4.76
N LEU A 62 5.94 5.66 4.95
CA LEU A 62 6.14 4.24 4.63
C LEU A 62 5.20 3.86 3.49
N TRP A 63 5.78 3.37 2.39
CA TRP A 63 5.03 2.93 1.21
C TRP A 63 5.25 1.43 0.98
N PRO A 64 4.23 0.67 0.56
CA PRO A 64 4.41 -0.72 0.15
C PRO A 64 5.49 -0.81 -0.94
N PHE A 65 6.45 -1.72 -0.75
CA PHE A 65 7.50 -1.92 -1.74
C PHE A 65 6.91 -2.52 -3.01
N GLN A 66 6.88 -1.73 -4.09
CA GLN A 66 6.53 -2.25 -5.41
C GLN A 66 7.79 -2.90 -6.00
N GLU A 67 7.82 -4.23 -5.97
CA GLU A 67 8.85 -4.96 -6.69
C GLU A 67 8.64 -4.71 -8.19
N SER A 68 9.45 -3.83 -8.78
CA SER A 68 9.46 -3.63 -10.22
C SER A 68 9.77 -4.98 -10.84
N THR A 69 8.77 -5.65 -11.41
CA THR A 69 8.96 -6.85 -12.23
C THR A 69 9.74 -6.44 -13.47
N ASN A 70 11.05 -6.36 -13.33
CA ASN A 70 11.97 -6.33 -14.45
C ASN A 70 12.16 -7.79 -14.88
N GLY A 71 11.31 -8.22 -15.80
CA GLY A 71 11.39 -9.54 -16.42
C GLY A 71 12.70 -9.70 -17.18
N ASN A 72 13.72 -10.24 -16.51
CA ASN A 72 14.87 -10.82 -17.17
C ASN A 72 15.50 -11.93 -16.32
N GLY A 73 14.79 -13.06 -16.25
CA GLY A 73 15.25 -14.33 -15.68
C GLY A 73 15.42 -15.36 -16.78
N SER A 74 16.31 -15.12 -17.72
CA SER A 74 16.79 -16.12 -18.68
C SER A 74 17.59 -17.19 -17.94
N LYS A 75 16.93 -18.29 -17.55
CA LYS A 75 17.54 -19.61 -17.27
C LYS A 75 16.54 -20.68 -17.72
N GLN A 76 16.53 -21.03 -19.00
CA GLN A 76 17.18 -22.26 -19.49
C GLN A 76 17.00 -23.44 -18.53
N LYS A 77 15.96 -24.23 -18.83
CA LYS A 77 15.72 -25.65 -18.58
C LYS A 77 16.92 -26.43 -17.98
N PRO A 78 16.69 -27.21 -16.92
CA PRO A 78 17.20 -28.56 -16.83
C PRO A 78 16.01 -29.51 -16.99
N THR A 79 15.89 -30.11 -18.18
CA THR A 79 15.22 -31.40 -18.32
C THR A 79 16.19 -32.42 -17.72
N GLN A 80 15.88 -32.96 -16.54
CA GLN A 80 16.39 -34.25 -16.10
C GLN A 80 15.20 -35.17 -15.91
N GLU A 81 15.03 -36.01 -16.93
CA GLU A 81 14.25 -37.24 -16.95
C GLU A 81 14.93 -38.31 -16.07
N GLY A 82 14.14 -39.24 -15.50
CA GLY A 82 14.60 -40.48 -14.87
C GLY A 82 14.77 -40.37 -13.35
N GLU A 83 13.85 -40.79 -12.47
CA GLU A 83 13.25 -42.12 -12.27
C GLU A 83 14.25 -43.28 -12.06
N HIS A 84 14.09 -43.95 -10.90
CA HIS A 84 14.43 -45.33 -10.56
C HIS A 84 15.91 -45.70 -10.30
N ALA A 85 16.26 -46.00 -9.03
CA ALA A 85 16.15 -47.33 -8.42
C ALA A 85 16.65 -47.32 -6.96
#